data_AF-A0A949JI74-F1
#
_entry.id   AF-A0A949JI74-F1
#
_cell.length_a   1.000
_cell.length_b   1.000
_cell.length_c   1.000
_cell.angle_alpha   90.00
_cell.angle_beta   90.00
_cell.angle_gamma   90.00
#
_symmetry.space_group_name_H-M   'P 1'
#
loop_
_entity.id
_entity.type
_entity.pdbx_description
1 polymer ?
#
loop_
_entity_poly.entity_id
_entity_poly.type
_entity_poly.pdbx_seq_one_letter_code
_entity_poly.pdbx_strand_id
1 'polypeptide(L)' 'MEYIYATLILDALEKEVTEENLKRIIEAAGATPDEIQIKQLLAALEGVNIKEAVKTAALPVV' A
#
# COMPACT_ATOMS: atom_id res chain seq x y z
N MET A 1 -0.73 4.79 -8.95
CA MET A 1 0.50 4.02 -8.58
C MET A 1 1.03 4.43 -7.22
N GLU A 2 0.93 5.70 -6.85
CA GLU A 2 1.26 6.29 -5.55
C GLU A 2 0.78 5.49 -4.34
N TYR A 3 -0.43 4.93 -4.37
CA TYR A 3 -0.95 4.12 -3.26
C TYR A 3 -0.20 2.79 -3.08
N ILE A 4 0.28 2.18 -4.15
CA ILE A 4 1.09 0.96 -4.06
C ILE A 4 2.41 1.29 -3.37
N TYR A 5 3.06 2.39 -3.75
CA TYR A 5 4.28 2.83 -3.09
C TYR A 5 4.06 3.19 -1.62
N ALA A 6 2.95 3.88 -1.31
CA ALA A 6 2.57 4.17 0.07
C ALA A 6 2.36 2.90 0.90
N THR A 7 1.66 1.90 0.34
CA THR A 7 1.48 0.58 0.96
C THR A 7 2.81 -0.11 1.22
N LEU A 8 3.74 -0.11 0.26
CA LEU A 8 5.06 -0.72 0.42
C LEU A 8 5.90 -0.01 1.48
N ILE A 9 5.81 1.32 1.59
CA ILE A 9 6.47 2.09 2.64
C ILE A 9 5.92 1.72 4.01
N LEU A 10 4.60 1.63 4.16
CA LEU A 10 3.95 1.24 5.41
C LEU A 10 4.36 -0.18 5.83
N ASP A 11 4.35 -1.13 4.89
CA ASP A 11 4.77 -2.52 5.12
C ASP A 11 6.25 -2.61 5.56
N ALA A 12 7.14 -1.90 4.86
CA ALA A 12 8.57 -1.86 5.18
C ALA A 12 8.85 -1.25 6.58
N LEU A 13 7.97 -0.36 7.05
CA LEU A 13 8.06 0.27 8.38
C LEU A 13 7.23 -0.47 9.44
N GLU A 14 6.66 -1.63 9.11
CA GLU A 14 5.78 -2.43 9.96
C GLU A 14 4.61 -1.62 10.53
N LYS A 15 4.09 -0.70 9.72
CA LYS A 15 2.90 0.10 10.01
C LYS A 15 1.68 -0.52 9.34
N GLU A 16 0.52 -0.37 9.98
CA GLU A 16 -0.73 -0.83 9.41
C GLU A 16 -1.10 -0.07 8.14
N VAL A 17 -1.59 -0.80 7.14
CA VAL A 17 -2.09 -0.23 5.89
C VAL A 17 -3.57 0.10 6.08
N THR A 18 -3.85 1.36 6.43
CA THR A 18 -5.21 1.87 6.68
C THR A 18 -5.53 3.05 5.77
N GLU A 19 -6.83 3.36 5.64
CA GLU A 19 -7.28 4.52 4.86
C GLU A 19 -6.64 5.82 5.37
N GLU A 20 -6.56 6.00 6.69
CA GLU A 20 -5.94 7.17 7.31
C GLU A 20 -4.44 7.27 6.96
N ASN A 21 -3.70 6.17 7.12
CA ASN A 21 -2.25 6.19 6.87
C ASN A 21 -1.93 6.46 5.40
N LEU A 22 -2.73 5.92 4.47
CA LEU A 22 -2.59 6.18 3.05
C LEU A 22 -2.89 7.64 2.71
N LYS A 23 -3.99 8.22 3.23
CA LYS A 23 -4.32 9.64 3.03
C LYS A 23 -3.18 10.54 3.49
N ARG A 24 -2.65 10.30 4.69
CA ARG A 24 -1.56 11.10 5.28
C ARG A 24 -0.29 11.08 4.45
N ILE A 25 0.07 9.94 3.86
CA ILE A 25 1.25 9.82 2.99
C ILE A 25 1.03 10.63 1.70
N ILE A 26 -0.13 10.51 1.07
CA ILE A 26 -0.44 11.22 -0.18
C ILE A 26 -0.49 12.73 0.05
N GLU A 27 -1.12 13.19 1.13
CA GLU A 27 -1.14 14.60 1.53
C GLU A 27 0.27 15.13 1.83
N ALA A 28 1.09 14.36 2.55
CA ALA A 28 2.47 14.73 2.84
C ALA A 28 3.33 14.81 1.57
N ALA A 29 3.01 14.03 0.54
CA ALA A 29 3.64 14.11 -0.78
C ALA A 29 3.11 15.28 -1.64
N GLY A 30 2.15 16.06 -1.14
CA GLY A 30 1.59 17.24 -1.82
C GLY A 30 0.49 16.91 -2.85
N ALA A 31 -0.06 15.70 -2.81
CA ALA A 31 -1.17 15.28 -3.67
C ALA A 31 -2.48 15.17 -2.88
N THR A 32 -3.61 15.19 -3.60
CA THR A 32 -4.94 15.02 -3.01
C THR A 32 -5.30 13.54 -2.94
N PRO A 33 -5.64 13.00 -1.76
CA PRO A 33 -6.08 11.60 -1.65
C PRO A 33 -7.38 11.33 -2.42
N ASP A 34 -7.41 10.22 -3.15
CA ASP A 34 -8.58 9.66 -3.80
C ASP A 34 -9.12 8.51 -2.94
N GLU A 35 -10.22 8.79 -2.22
CA GLU A 35 -10.82 7.83 -1.30
C GLU A 35 -11.35 6.57 -2.00
N ILE A 36 -11.79 6.70 -3.26
CA ILE A 36 -12.33 5.56 -4.01
C ILE A 36 -11.19 4.59 -4.32
N GLN A 37 -10.06 5.11 -4.81
CA GLN A 37 -8.88 4.28 -5.09
C GLN A 37 -8.30 3.66 -3.82
N ILE A 38 -8.26 4.39 -2.70
CA ILE A 38 -7.80 3.84 -1.42
C ILE A 38 -8.68 2.67 -0.99
N LYS A 39 -10.00 2.81 -1.05
CA LYS A 39 -10.94 1.75 -0.67
C LYS A 39 -10.83 0.54 -1.58
N GLN A 40 -10.69 0.75 -2.89
CA GLN A 40 -10.46 -0.33 -3.86
C GLN A 40 -9.16 -1.08 -3.57
N LEU A 41 -8.08 -0.36 -3.22
CA LEU A 41 -6.83 -0.98 -2.85
C LEU A 41 -6.96 -1.79 -1.56
N LEU A 42 -7.57 -1.23 -0.51
CA LEU A 42 -7.75 -1.95 0.76
C LEU A 42 -8.59 -3.22 0.57
N ALA A 43 -9.65 -3.16 -0.24
CA ALA A 43 -10.43 -4.34 -0.59
C ALA A 43 -9.61 -5.38 -1.38
N ALA A 44 -8.76 -4.94 -2.31
CA ALA A 44 -7.88 -5.84 -3.06
C ALA A 44 -6.79 -6.48 -2.19
N LEU A 45 -6.44 -5.84 -1.07
CA LEU A 45 -5.47 -6.34 -0.09
C LEU A 45 -6.12 -7.19 1.02
N GLU A 46 -7.44 -7.26 1.06
CA GLU A 46 -8.15 -8.08 2.05
C GLU A 46 -7.79 -9.55 1.88
N GLY A 47 -7.25 -10.16 2.94
CA GLY A 47 -6.77 -11.54 2.91
C GLY A 47 -5.43 -11.75 2.20
N VAL A 48 -4.76 -10.69 1.72
CA VAL A 48 -3.43 -10.75 1.12
C VAL A 48 -2.35 -10.51 2.18
N ASN A 49 -1.38 -11.43 2.27
CA ASN A 49 -0.16 -11.20 3.05
C ASN A 49 0.84 -10.40 2.20
N ILE A 50 0.92 -9.09 2.44
CA ILE A 50 1.77 -8.17 1.66
C ILE A 50 3.25 -8.56 1.75
N LYS A 51 3.76 -8.90 2.94
CA LYS A 51 5.15 -9.36 3.12
C LYS A 51 5.47 -10.58 2.25
N GLU A 52 4.55 -11.54 2.19
CA GLU A 52 4.72 -12.74 1.39
C GLU A 52 4.66 -12.45 -0.12
N ALA A 53 3.71 -11.61 -0.54
CA ALA A 53 3.58 -11.17 -1.93
C ALA A 53 4.84 -10.43 -2.41
N VAL A 54 5.37 -9.50 -1.61
CA VAL A 54 6.60 -8.75 -1.91
C VAL A 54 7.81 -9.68 -1.96
N LYS A 55 7.93 -10.60 -0.99
CA LYS A 55 9.02 -11.59 -0.97
C LYS A 55 9.01 -12.47 -2.22
N THR A 56 7.83 -12.89 -2.66
CA THR A 56 7.66 -13.71 -3.86
C THR A 56 8.01 -12.91 -5.12
N ALA A 57 7.60 -11.65 -5.21
CA ALA A 57 7.93 -10.76 -6.32
C ALA A 57 9.43 -10.44 -6.43
N ALA A 58 10.17 -10.49 -5.32
CA ALA A 58 11.62 -10.28 -5.30
C ALA A 58 12.44 -11.50 -5.75
N LEU A 59 11.82 -12.68 -5.86
CA LEU A 59 12.50 -13.86 -6.38
C LEU A 59 12.52 -13.81 -7.91
N PRO A 60 13.63 -14.19 -8.56
CA PRO A 60 13.66 -14.33 -10.01
C PRO A 60 12.63 -15.40 -10.41
N VAL A 61 11.75 -15.04 -11.35
CA VAL A 61 10.84 -15.99 -11.97
C VAL A 61 11.71 -16.95 -12.79
N VAL A 62 11.92 -18.15 -12.25
CA VAL A 62 12.65 -19.24 -12.91
C VAL A 62 11.79 -19.96 -13.93
#